data_AF-A0A1A0K341-F1
#
_entry.id   AF-A0A1A0K341-F1
#
_cell.length_a   1.000
_cell.length_b   1.000
_cell.length_c   1.000
_cell.angle_alpha   90.00
_cell.angle_beta   90.00
_cell.angle_gamma   90.00
#
_symmetry.space_group_name_H-M   'P 1'
#
loop_
_entity.id
_entity.type
_entity.pdbx_description
1 polymer ?
#
loop_
_entity_poly.entity_id
_entity_poly.type
_entity_poly.pdbx_seq_one_letter_code
_entity_poly.pdbx_strand_id
1 'polypeptide(L)'
;MASHEPAPQVHNGVSTLDVPSAAWGYSAVKRTTIQVTGWLSVLWLLGLNFGNHEGHVETIYLFLFAILIAVGLLIHLFEPKLSQVRTITGRNKGENHKEPEWAYQQATLTGVYADLTDSQLRSMNIDPARVAQLRAGQRNEAIEG
;
A
#
# COMPACT_ATOMS: atom_id res chain seq x y z
N MET A 1 10.22 17.96 -29.45
CA MET A 1 11.14 16.98 -28.85
C MET A 1 10.59 15.59 -29.12
N ALA A 2 11.11 14.89 -30.13
CA ALA A 2 10.74 13.50 -30.37
C ALA A 2 11.45 12.64 -29.32
N SER A 3 10.72 11.86 -28.52
CA SER A 3 11.32 10.97 -27.53
C SER A 3 12.03 9.82 -28.26
N HIS A 4 13.36 9.74 -28.15
CA HIS A 4 14.17 8.65 -28.68
C HIS A 4 14.19 7.42 -27.76
N GLU A 5 13.26 7.33 -26.81
CA GLU A 5 13.12 6.12 -26.01
C GLU A 5 12.23 5.10 -26.74
N PRO A 6 12.72 3.87 -26.95
CA PRO A 6 11.92 2.81 -27.53
C PRO A 6 10.71 2.56 -26.63
N ALA A 7 9.51 2.51 -27.23
CA ALA A 7 8.28 2.24 -26.50
C ALA A 7 8.39 0.90 -25.75
N PRO A 8 7.95 0.83 -24.48
CA PRO A 8 7.98 -0.41 -23.70
C PRO A 8 7.25 -1.54 -24.43
N GLN A 9 7.94 -2.65 -24.63
CA GLN A 9 7.33 -3.89 -25.11
C GLN A 9 7.15 -4.85 -23.94
N VAL A 10 5.99 -5.49 -23.87
CA VAL A 10 5.67 -6.44 -22.79
C VAL A 10 5.67 -7.85 -23.39
N HIS A 11 6.51 -8.71 -22.83
CA HIS A 11 6.66 -10.11 -23.23
C HIS A 11 6.42 -11.01 -22.02
N ASN A 12 5.48 -11.94 -22.11
CA ASN A 12 5.18 -12.92 -21.05
C ASN A 12 4.92 -12.28 -19.66
N GLY A 13 4.32 -11.09 -19.64
CA GLY A 13 4.04 -10.34 -18.41
C GLY A 13 5.21 -9.53 -17.85
N VAL A 14 6.36 -9.47 -18.53
CA VAL A 14 7.54 -8.67 -18.16
C VAL A 14 7.80 -7.60 -19.21
N SER A 15 8.08 -6.37 -18.78
CA SER A 15 8.38 -5.26 -19.66
C SER A 15 9.87 -5.18 -20.00
N THR A 16 10.20 -4.77 -21.23
CA THR A 16 11.57 -4.42 -21.62
C THR A 16 12.14 -3.22 -20.85
N LEU A 17 11.28 -2.42 -20.20
CA LEU A 17 11.72 -1.40 -19.24
C LEU A 17 12.22 -1.98 -17.92
N ASP A 18 11.64 -3.10 -17.48
CA ASP A 18 12.01 -3.76 -16.22
C ASP A 18 13.27 -4.59 -16.41
N VAL A 19 13.31 -5.40 -17.48
CA VAL A 19 14.47 -6.21 -17.85
C VAL A 19 14.67 -6.17 -19.38
N PRO A 20 15.85 -5.75 -19.89
CA PRO A 20 16.11 -5.65 -21.34
C PRO A 20 15.94 -6.99 -22.08
N SER A 21 16.22 -8.11 -21.41
CA SER A 21 16.08 -9.47 -21.95
C SER A 21 14.66 -10.03 -21.88
N ALA A 22 13.64 -9.22 -21.53
CA ALA A 22 12.24 -9.65 -21.53
C ALA A 22 11.84 -10.28 -22.89
N ALA A 23 12.37 -9.75 -23.99
CA ALA A 23 12.16 -10.30 -25.34
C ALA A 23 12.76 -11.71 -25.56
N TRP A 24 13.78 -12.11 -24.79
CA TRP A 24 14.43 -13.42 -24.88
C TRP A 24 13.76 -14.50 -24.01
N GLY A 25 12.79 -14.13 -23.18
CA GLY A 25 11.92 -15.08 -22.49
C GLY A 25 12.47 -15.72 -21.20
N TYR A 26 13.74 -15.50 -20.84
CA TYR A 26 14.32 -15.96 -19.57
C TYR A 26 13.84 -15.16 -18.34
N SER A 27 13.21 -14.00 -18.56
CA SER A 27 12.88 -13.07 -17.48
C SER A 27 11.61 -13.42 -16.69
N ALA A 28 10.78 -14.34 -17.20
CA ALA A 28 9.51 -14.69 -16.59
C ALA A 28 9.44 -16.20 -16.30
N VAL A 29 9.51 -16.58 -15.02
CA VAL A 29 9.33 -17.96 -14.60
C VAL A 29 7.86 -18.20 -14.27
N LYS A 30 7.25 -19.21 -14.91
CA LYS A 30 5.86 -19.58 -14.64
C LYS A 30 5.75 -20.16 -13.23
N ARG A 31 4.69 -19.77 -12.51
CA ARG A 31 4.34 -20.31 -11.19
C ARG A 31 4.25 -21.85 -11.19
N THR A 32 3.71 -22.43 -12.27
CA THR A 32 3.61 -23.88 -12.45
C THR A 32 4.98 -24.56 -12.52
N THR A 33 5.95 -23.96 -13.22
CA THR A 33 7.31 -24.48 -13.30
C THR A 33 7.95 -24.55 -11.92
N ILE A 34 7.84 -23.48 -11.12
CA ILE A 34 8.36 -23.44 -9.74
C ILE A 34 7.72 -24.53 -8.88
N GLN A 35 6.40 -24.71 -8.98
CA GLN A 35 5.69 -25.73 -8.21
C GLN A 35 6.13 -27.15 -8.59
N VAL A 36 6.22 -27.46 -9.89
CA VAL A 36 6.61 -28.79 -10.36
C VAL A 36 8.04 -29.12 -9.96
N THR A 37 9.00 -28.22 -10.21
CA THR A 37 10.40 -28.47 -9.86
C THR A 37 10.59 -28.55 -8.35
N GLY A 38 9.92 -27.68 -7.59
CA GLY A 38 9.96 -27.71 -6.12
C GLY A 38 9.44 -29.02 -5.54
N TRP A 39 8.27 -29.49 -5.97
CA TRP A 39 7.72 -30.77 -5.48
C TRP A 39 8.56 -31.96 -5.92
N LEU A 40 9.13 -31.92 -7.12
CA LEU A 40 10.09 -32.93 -7.56
C LEU A 40 11.32 -32.97 -6.64
N SER A 41 11.85 -31.82 -6.22
CA SER A 41 12.95 -31.75 -5.24
C SER A 41 12.57 -32.33 -3.88
N VAL A 42 11.34 -32.07 -3.40
CA VAL A 42 10.84 -32.66 -2.13
C VAL A 42 10.79 -34.18 -2.24
N LEU A 43 10.21 -34.72 -3.32
CA LEU A 43 10.14 -36.17 -3.55
C LEU A 43 11.54 -36.79 -3.63
N TRP A 44 12.48 -36.10 -4.28
CA TRP A 44 13.86 -36.55 -4.37
C TRP A 44 14.53 -36.62 -2.99
N LEU A 45 14.42 -35.57 -2.18
CA LEU A 45 14.97 -35.55 -0.82
C LEU A 45 14.40 -36.65 0.08
N LEU A 46 13.09 -36.92 -0.04
CA LEU A 46 12.47 -38.03 0.68
C LEU A 46 12.98 -39.38 0.17
N GLY A 47 13.13 -39.53 -1.14
CA GLY A 47 13.70 -40.71 -1.78
C GLY A 47 15.13 -41.02 -1.33
N LEU A 48 15.94 -39.99 -1.07
CA LEU A 48 17.31 -40.13 -0.57
C LEU A 48 17.39 -40.73 0.84
N ASN A 49 16.28 -40.95 1.56
CA ASN A 49 16.31 -41.67 2.83
C ASN A 49 16.36 -43.20 2.65
N PHE A 50 16.08 -43.71 1.45
CA PHE A 50 16.14 -45.14 1.16
C PHE A 50 17.56 -45.51 0.71
N GLY A 51 18.29 -46.23 1.57
CA GLY A 51 19.67 -46.61 1.30
C GLY A 51 20.39 -47.10 2.54
N ASN A 52 21.72 -47.26 2.44
CA ASN A 52 22.56 -47.68 3.55
C ASN A 52 22.97 -46.48 4.43
N HIS A 53 22.01 -45.90 5.14
CA HIS A 53 22.28 -44.81 6.08
C HIS A 53 22.54 -45.37 7.47
N GLU A 54 23.78 -45.26 7.94
CA GLU A 54 24.12 -45.53 9.34
C GLU A 54 24.18 -44.22 10.13
N GLY A 55 23.34 -44.13 11.17
CA GLY A 55 23.14 -42.89 11.93
C GLY A 55 22.04 -42.01 11.35
N HIS A 56 21.25 -41.40 12.24
CA HIS A 56 20.03 -40.68 11.85
C HIS A 56 20.25 -39.20 11.50
N VAL A 57 21.50 -38.72 11.56
CA VAL A 57 21.80 -37.30 11.36
C VAL A 57 21.43 -36.87 9.94
N GLU A 58 21.81 -37.65 8.93
CA GLU A 58 21.48 -37.37 7.53
C GLU A 58 19.96 -37.34 7.30
N THR A 59 19.24 -38.34 7.82
CA THR A 59 17.77 -38.40 7.78
C THR A 59 17.13 -37.13 8.35
N ILE A 60 17.62 -36.64 9.50
CA ILE A 60 17.10 -35.42 10.12
C ILE A 60 17.28 -34.21 9.17
N TYR A 61 18.45 -34.05 8.55
CA TYR A 61 18.68 -32.96 7.60
C TYR A 61 17.83 -33.09 6.34
N LEU A 62 17.72 -34.30 5.76
CA LEU A 62 16.88 -34.54 4.58
C LEU A 62 15.41 -34.20 4.85
N PHE A 63 14.86 -34.62 6.00
CA PHE A 63 13.51 -34.27 6.41
C PHE A 63 13.35 -32.77 6.67
N LEU A 64 14.31 -32.14 7.35
CA LEU A 64 14.28 -30.70 7.61
C LEU A 64 14.18 -29.91 6.31
N PHE A 65 15.05 -30.17 5.33
CA PHE A 65 15.01 -29.47 4.05
C PHE A 65 13.76 -29.79 3.24
N ALA A 66 13.32 -31.05 3.23
CA ALA A 66 12.08 -31.43 2.56
C ALA A 66 10.87 -30.67 3.12
N ILE A 67 10.75 -30.56 4.46
CA ILE A 67 9.68 -29.81 5.13
C ILE A 67 9.78 -28.32 4.82
N LEU A 68 10.97 -27.72 4.90
CA LEU A 68 11.16 -26.29 4.61
C LEU A 68 10.75 -25.93 3.19
N ILE A 69 11.17 -26.75 2.20
CA ILE A 69 10.80 -26.54 0.80
C ILE A 69 9.29 -26.75 0.60
N ALA A 70 8.71 -27.81 1.16
CA ALA A 70 7.29 -28.09 1.04
C ALA A 70 6.43 -26.96 1.63
N VAL A 71 6.78 -26.46 2.82
CA VAL A 71 6.09 -25.32 3.44
C VAL A 71 6.24 -24.05 2.58
N GLY A 72 7.44 -23.77 2.07
CA GLY A 72 7.67 -22.65 1.15
C GLY A 72 6.80 -22.73 -0.11
N LEU A 73 6.66 -23.93 -0.69
CA LEU A 73 5.80 -24.17 -1.85
C LEU A 73 4.31 -24.01 -1.54
N LEU A 74 3.86 -24.44 -0.36
CA LEU A 74 2.48 -24.23 0.08
C LEU A 74 2.17 -22.75 0.27
N ILE A 75 3.07 -22.00 0.93
CA ILE A 75 2.93 -20.53 1.06
C ILE A 75 2.88 -19.88 -0.32
N HIS A 76 3.78 -20.27 -1.23
CA HIS A 76 3.81 -19.77 -2.60
C HIS A 76 2.58 -20.19 -3.43
N LEU A 77 1.95 -21.34 -3.13
CA LEU A 77 0.76 -21.84 -3.82
C LEU A 77 -0.54 -21.17 -3.33
N PHE A 78 -0.63 -20.88 -2.04
CA PHE A 78 -1.83 -20.29 -1.47
C PHE A 78 -1.77 -18.76 -1.41
N GLU A 79 -0.58 -18.17 -1.51
CA GLU A 79 -0.34 -16.72 -1.40
C GLU A 79 -1.21 -16.11 -0.30
N PRO A 80 -1.07 -16.59 0.96
CA PRO A 80 -1.96 -16.19 2.02
C PRO A 80 -1.89 -14.67 2.16
N LYS A 81 -3.01 -14.00 1.87
CA LYS A 81 -3.14 -12.56 2.05
C LYS A 81 -3.18 -12.29 3.54
N LEU A 82 -2.03 -11.91 4.10
CA LEU A 82 -1.97 -11.41 5.46
C LEU A 82 -2.85 -10.16 5.59
N SER A 83 -3.34 -9.87 6.79
CA SER A 83 -4.13 -8.67 7.04
C SER A 83 -3.26 -7.44 6.76
N GLN A 84 -3.43 -6.87 5.57
CA GLN A 84 -2.72 -5.66 5.18
C GLN A 84 -3.46 -4.48 5.81
N VAL A 85 -2.80 -3.74 6.71
CA VAL A 85 -3.33 -2.49 7.23
C VAL A 85 -3.40 -1.51 6.07
N ARG A 86 -4.62 -1.31 5.54
CA ARG A 86 -4.86 -0.33 4.50
C ARG A 86 -5.00 1.02 5.19
N THR A 87 -3.90 1.75 5.29
CA THR A 87 -3.96 3.17 5.68
C THR A 87 -4.73 3.90 4.58
N ILE A 88 -6.03 4.11 4.78
CA ILE A 88 -6.84 4.93 3.89
C ILE A 88 -6.32 6.37 4.04
N THR A 89 -5.49 6.80 3.10
CA THR A 89 -4.96 8.17 3.06
C THR A 89 -6.03 9.20 2.65
N GLY A 90 -7.21 8.75 2.24
CA GLY A 90 -8.39 9.59 2.08
C GLY A 90 -9.14 9.73 3.40
N ARG A 91 -9.26 10.95 3.93
CA ARG A 91 -10.28 11.31 4.93
C ARG A 91 -11.67 11.29 4.26
N ASN A 92 -12.07 10.15 3.69
CA ASN A 92 -13.39 10.01 3.09
C ASN A 92 -14.39 9.95 4.24
N LYS A 93 -15.05 11.08 4.50
CA LYS A 93 -16.11 11.15 5.50
C LYS A 93 -17.32 10.40 4.94
N GLY A 94 -18.14 9.82 5.81
CA GLY A 94 -19.28 8.96 5.40
C GLY A 94 -20.26 9.69 4.46
N GLU A 95 -21.11 8.93 3.76
CA GLU A 95 -22.01 9.42 2.70
C GLU A 95 -22.87 10.64 3.07
N ASN A 96 -23.14 10.86 4.37
CA ASN A 96 -23.93 11.98 4.87
C ASN A 96 -23.11 13.22 5.26
N HIS A 97 -21.80 13.23 5.00
CA HIS A 97 -20.97 14.39 5.32
C HIS A 97 -21.15 15.49 4.27
N LYS A 98 -21.83 16.57 4.67
CA LYS A 98 -21.85 17.81 3.91
C LYS A 98 -20.64 18.64 4.33
N GLU A 99 -19.77 18.95 3.37
CA GLU A 99 -18.65 19.84 3.65
C GLU A 99 -19.16 21.24 4.01
N PRO A 100 -18.48 21.94 4.93
CA PRO A 100 -18.71 23.37 5.12
C PRO A 100 -18.53 24.12 3.80
N GLU A 101 -19.37 25.11 3.53
CA GLU A 101 -19.18 26.04 2.42
C GLU A 101 -17.97 26.94 2.71
N TRP A 102 -16.76 26.43 2.40
CA TRP A 102 -15.49 27.02 2.84
C TRP A 102 -15.33 28.47 2.39
N ALA A 103 -15.68 28.77 1.13
CA ALA A 103 -15.57 30.12 0.58
C ALA A 103 -16.53 31.10 1.29
N TYR A 104 -17.76 30.68 1.54
CA TYR A 104 -18.75 31.49 2.25
C TYR A 104 -18.34 31.71 3.71
N GLN A 105 -17.93 30.64 4.40
CA GLN A 105 -17.53 30.71 5.81
C GLN A 105 -16.28 31.55 6.01
N GLN A 106 -15.31 31.48 5.08
CA GLN A 106 -14.13 32.32 5.13
C GLN A 106 -14.46 33.79 4.87
N ALA A 107 -15.31 34.09 3.89
CA ALA A 107 -15.71 35.46 3.56
C ALA A 107 -16.55 36.12 4.67
N THR A 108 -17.38 35.34 5.36
CA THR A 108 -18.24 35.82 6.45
C THR A 108 -17.63 35.65 7.84
N LEU A 109 -16.46 35.03 7.94
CA LEU A 109 -15.83 34.62 9.21
C LEU A 109 -16.80 33.85 10.12
N THR A 110 -17.50 32.87 9.55
CA THR A 110 -18.44 31.99 10.25
C THR A 110 -17.90 30.56 10.34
N GLY A 111 -18.54 29.69 11.14
CA GLY A 111 -18.17 28.29 11.27
C GLY A 111 -16.76 28.10 11.81
N VAL A 112 -15.89 27.38 11.09
CA VAL A 112 -14.50 27.11 11.50
C VAL A 112 -13.68 28.40 11.65
N TYR A 113 -14.09 29.49 11.00
CA TYR A 113 -13.40 30.77 11.02
C TYR A 113 -13.93 31.76 12.08
N ALA A 114 -14.98 31.41 12.84
CA ALA A 114 -15.57 32.31 13.84
C ALA A 114 -14.61 32.60 15.00
N ASP A 115 -13.86 31.59 15.43
CA ASP A 115 -12.98 31.66 16.61
C ASP A 115 -11.51 31.93 16.27
N LEU A 116 -11.23 32.52 15.10
CA LEU A 116 -9.86 32.87 14.73
C LEU A 116 -9.27 33.87 15.72
N THR A 117 -8.05 33.57 16.17
CA THR A 117 -7.23 34.50 16.95
C THR A 117 -6.77 35.69 16.10
N ASP A 118 -6.45 36.81 16.75
CA ASP A 118 -5.99 38.02 16.06
C ASP A 118 -4.69 37.82 15.26
N SER A 119 -3.86 36.85 15.62
CA SER A 119 -2.67 36.46 14.85
C SER A 119 -3.04 35.66 13.60
N GLN A 120 -4.04 34.78 13.70
CA GLN A 120 -4.55 34.01 12.56
C GLN A 120 -5.27 34.90 11.55
N LEU A 121 -6.06 35.89 12.00
CA LEU A 121 -6.68 36.88 11.11
C LEU A 121 -5.62 37.66 10.32
N ARG A 122 -4.56 38.12 10.98
CA ARG A 122 -3.44 38.81 10.33
C ARG A 122 -2.69 37.93 9.34
N SER A 123 -2.56 36.63 9.62
CA SER A 123 -1.97 35.66 8.67
C SER A 123 -2.78 35.52 7.37
N MET A 124 -4.08 35.82 7.42
CA MET A 124 -4.98 35.87 6.27
C MET A 124 -5.06 37.27 5.64
N ASN A 125 -4.19 38.20 6.04
CA ASN A 125 -4.22 39.61 5.64
C ASN A 125 -5.52 40.34 6.02
N ILE A 126 -6.16 39.93 7.13
CA ILE A 126 -7.34 40.57 7.70
C ILE A 126 -6.94 41.33 8.96
N ASP A 127 -7.28 42.62 9.04
CA ASP A 127 -7.10 43.42 10.25
C ASP A 127 -8.16 43.03 11.31
N PRO A 128 -7.76 42.57 12.51
CA PRO A 128 -8.68 42.22 13.60
C PRO A 128 -9.66 43.33 13.99
N ALA A 129 -9.28 44.60 13.83
CA ALA A 129 -10.15 45.74 14.12
C ALA A 129 -11.31 45.84 13.14
N ARG A 130 -11.10 45.46 11.86
CA ARG A 130 -12.11 45.52 10.79
C ARG A 130 -13.27 44.56 11.02
N VAL A 131 -13.00 43.44 11.70
CA VAL A 131 -13.92 42.32 11.90
C VAL A 131 -14.40 42.21 13.35
N ALA A 132 -14.01 43.16 14.21
CA ALA A 132 -14.43 43.19 15.61
C ALA A 132 -15.96 43.24 15.76
N GLN A 133 -16.65 43.98 14.89
CA GLN A 133 -18.11 44.07 14.85
C GLN A 133 -18.79 42.74 14.47
N LEU A 134 -18.20 41.98 13.55
CA LEU A 134 -18.72 40.69 13.12
C LEU A 134 -18.59 39.66 14.25
N ARG A 135 -17.45 39.66 14.94
CA ARG A 135 -17.20 38.81 16.12
C ARG A 135 -18.10 39.16 17.30
N ALA A 136 -18.38 40.44 17.53
CA ALA A 136 -19.30 40.88 18.58
C ALA A 136 -20.74 40.43 18.31
N GLY A 137 -21.20 40.53 17.06
CA GLY A 137 -22.53 40.04 16.66
C GLY A 137 -22.67 38.53 16.85
N GLN A 138 -21.70 37.76 16.37
CA GLN A 138 -21.69 36.29 16.50
C GLN A 138 -21.65 35.83 17.97
N ARG A 139 -20.90 36.53 18.81
CA ARG A 139 -20.84 36.20 20.24
C ARG A 139 -22.16 36.44 20.96
N ASN A 140 -22.94 37.43 20.52
CA ASN A 140 -24.26 37.70 21.08
C ASN A 140 -25.29 36.66 20.61
N GLU A 141 -25.28 36.29 19.33
CA GLU A 141 -26.14 35.22 18.79
C GLU A 141 -25.88 33.86 19.47
N ALA A 142 -24.62 33.55 19.82
CA ALA A 142 -24.26 32.33 20.54
C ALA A 142 -24.68 32.31 22.02
N ILE A 143 -25.01 33.47 22.61
CA ILE A 143 -25.48 33.58 24.00
C ILE A 143 -27.01 33.52 24.08
N GLU A 144 -27.70 33.92 23.01
CA GLU A 144 -29.17 34.00 22.94
C GLU A 144 -29.85 32.75 22.35
N GLY A 145 -29.11 31.82 21.75
CA GLY A 145 -29.60 30.54 21.21
C GLY A 145 -29.29 29.33 22.07
#